data_AF-A0A6A1Q9S3-F1
#
_entry.id   AF-A0A6A1Q9S3-F1
#
_cell.length_a   1.000
_cell.length_b   1.000
_cell.length_c   1.000
_cell.angle_alpha   90.00
_cell.angle_beta   90.00
_cell.angle_gamma   90.00
#
_symmetry.space_group_name_H-M   'P 1'
#
loop_
_entity.id
_entity.type
_entity.pdbx_description
1 polymer ?
#
loop_
_entity_poly.entity_id
_entity_poly.type
_entity_poly.pdbx_seq_one_letter_code
_entity_poly.pdbx_strand_id
1 'polypeptide(L)'
;NSSSWVLYNMASFYWRIKNEPYQVVECAMRALHFSSRHNKDIALVNLANVLHRAHFSADAAVVVHAALDDSDFFTSYYTLGNIYAMLGEYNHSVLCYDHALQAKPGFEQAIKRKHAVLCQQKLEQKLEAQHRSLQRTLNELKEYQKQHDHYLRQQEILEKHKLIQEEQILRNIIHETQMAKEAQLGNHQICRLVNQQHSLHCQWDQPVRYHRGDIFENVDYVQFGEDSSTSSMMSVNFEFQANQSDISDLVKSSPVAHSVLWIWGRDSDAYRDKQHILWPKRADCAESYPRVPVGGELPTIHELNSDDYSSEEEAQTPDCSITDIRKSQTLSYLVKELEVRMDLKAKMPDDHARKILLSRINNYTIPEEEIGSFLFHAINKPNAPVWLILNEAGLYWRAVGNSTFAIACLQRALNLAPLQYQDVPLVNLANLLIHYGLHLDATKLLLQALAINSSEPLTFLSLGNAYLALKNISGALEAFRQALKLTTKCPECENSLKLIRCMQFYPFLYNITSSVCS
;
A
#
# COMPACT_ATOMS: atom_id res chain seq x y z
N ASN A 1 -1.84 54.55 -12.18
CA ASN A 1 -1.77 54.74 -10.72
C ASN A 1 -0.55 54.04 -10.17
N SER A 2 0.44 54.77 -9.66
CA SER A 2 1.70 54.23 -9.11
C SER A 2 1.55 53.54 -7.74
N SER A 3 0.39 53.70 -7.08
CA SER A 3 0.10 53.14 -5.75
C SER A 3 -0.88 51.96 -5.76
N SER A 4 -1.36 51.52 -6.93
CA SER A 4 -2.37 50.45 -7.02
C SER A 4 -1.88 49.12 -6.43
N TRP A 5 -0.59 48.82 -6.54
CA TRP A 5 0.01 47.59 -6.00
C TRP A 5 -0.06 47.50 -4.47
N VAL A 6 0.01 48.62 -3.75
CA VAL A 6 -0.12 48.67 -2.28
C VAL A 6 -1.52 48.23 -1.88
N LEU A 7 -2.55 48.74 -2.57
CA LEU A 7 -3.95 48.39 -2.31
C LEU A 7 -4.21 46.91 -2.60
N TYR A 8 -3.64 46.35 -3.68
CA TYR A 8 -3.74 44.92 -3.96
C TYR A 8 -3.02 44.06 -2.91
N ASN A 9 -1.87 44.50 -2.40
CA ASN A 9 -1.19 43.83 -1.28
C ASN A 9 -2.06 43.86 -0.01
N MET A 10 -2.68 45.00 0.32
CA MET A 10 -3.61 45.08 1.45
C MET A 10 -4.85 44.21 1.25
N ALA A 11 -5.42 44.18 0.04
CA ALA A 11 -6.53 43.32 -0.31
C ALA A 11 -6.17 41.83 -0.16
N SER A 12 -4.95 41.44 -0.53
CA SER A 12 -4.48 40.07 -0.31
C SER A 12 -4.47 39.71 1.18
N PHE A 13 -4.07 40.61 2.09
CA PHE A 13 -4.13 40.36 3.54
C PHE A 13 -5.57 40.26 4.04
N TYR A 14 -6.47 41.11 3.54
CA TYR A 14 -7.90 41.03 3.87
C TYR A 14 -8.49 39.66 3.47
N TRP A 15 -8.22 39.20 2.26
CA TRP A 15 -8.72 37.90 1.80
C TRP A 15 -8.08 36.72 2.53
N ARG A 16 -6.85 36.86 3.04
CA ARG A 16 -6.22 35.87 3.93
C ARG A 16 -6.97 35.76 5.26
N ILE A 17 -7.40 36.89 5.83
CA ILE A 17 -8.21 36.90 7.05
C ILE A 17 -9.59 36.29 6.79
N LYS A 18 -10.18 36.56 5.62
CA LYS A 18 -11.47 35.97 5.19
C LYS A 18 -11.37 34.51 4.75
N ASN A 19 -10.16 33.96 4.63
CA ASN A 19 -9.87 32.58 4.21
C ASN A 19 -10.37 32.23 2.79
N GLU A 20 -10.24 33.17 1.84
CA GLU A 20 -10.59 32.96 0.42
C GLU A 20 -9.30 32.90 -0.43
N PRO A 21 -8.66 31.73 -0.58
CA PRO A 21 -7.29 31.61 -1.08
C PRO A 21 -7.12 32.04 -2.54
N TYR A 22 -8.12 31.85 -3.38
CA TYR A 22 -8.07 32.28 -4.78
C TYR A 22 -7.89 33.79 -4.88
N GLN A 23 -8.72 34.55 -4.17
CA GLN A 23 -8.66 36.01 -4.19
C GLN A 23 -7.35 36.52 -3.56
N VAL A 24 -6.78 35.78 -2.60
CA VAL A 24 -5.45 36.07 -2.07
C VAL A 24 -4.38 36.00 -3.16
N VAL A 25 -4.32 34.89 -3.90
CA VAL A 25 -3.31 34.71 -4.96
C VAL A 25 -3.54 35.71 -6.08
N GLU A 26 -4.77 35.92 -6.51
CA GLU A 26 -5.12 36.86 -7.57
C GLU A 26 -4.72 38.31 -7.20
N CYS A 27 -4.99 38.73 -5.96
CA CYS A 27 -4.58 40.04 -5.47
C CYS A 27 -3.05 40.15 -5.32
N ALA A 28 -2.37 39.11 -4.83
CA ALA A 28 -0.91 39.09 -4.74
C ALA A 28 -0.24 39.16 -6.13
N MET A 29 -0.77 38.44 -7.11
CA MET A 29 -0.29 38.46 -8.49
C MET A 29 -0.53 39.82 -9.17
N ARG A 30 -1.70 40.43 -8.96
CA ARG A 30 -1.96 41.80 -9.42
C ARG A 30 -1.02 42.81 -8.75
N ALA A 31 -0.76 42.66 -7.45
CA ALA A 31 0.20 43.50 -6.74
C ALA A 31 1.60 43.39 -7.37
N LEU A 32 2.05 42.18 -7.68
CA LEU A 32 3.33 41.96 -8.36
C LEU A 32 3.36 42.59 -9.76
N HIS A 33 2.31 42.42 -10.55
CA HIS A 33 2.23 42.97 -11.90
C HIS A 33 2.30 44.50 -11.92
N PHE A 34 1.58 45.17 -11.01
CA PHE A 34 1.54 46.63 -10.94
C PHE A 34 2.66 47.24 -10.09
N SER A 35 3.50 46.42 -9.45
CA SER A 35 4.62 46.90 -8.63
C SER A 35 5.76 47.45 -9.52
N SER A 36 6.33 48.58 -9.08
CA SER A 36 7.56 49.12 -9.67
C SER A 36 8.75 48.22 -9.36
N ARG A 37 9.79 48.21 -10.22
CA ARG A 37 10.98 47.36 -10.03
C ARG A 37 11.57 47.40 -8.61
N HIS A 38 11.69 48.59 -8.01
CA HIS A 38 12.23 48.76 -6.65
C HIS A 38 11.34 48.25 -5.51
N ASN A 39 10.04 48.02 -5.74
CA ASN A 39 9.08 47.60 -4.71
C ASN A 39 8.52 46.19 -5.00
N LYS A 40 9.14 45.47 -5.95
CA LYS A 40 8.74 44.10 -6.34
C LYS A 40 9.02 43.11 -5.22
N ASP A 41 10.10 43.32 -4.49
CA ASP A 41 10.49 42.61 -3.27
C ASP A 41 9.30 42.42 -2.30
N ILE A 42 8.55 43.49 -2.00
CA ILE A 42 7.41 43.45 -1.07
C ILE A 42 6.29 42.55 -1.62
N ALA A 43 5.99 42.66 -2.90
CA ALA A 43 4.96 41.85 -3.55
C ALA A 43 5.38 40.36 -3.65
N LEU A 44 6.66 40.10 -3.98
CA LEU A 44 7.24 38.75 -4.04
C LEU A 44 7.25 38.09 -2.65
N VAL A 45 7.69 38.80 -1.60
CA VAL A 45 7.66 38.30 -0.23
C VAL A 45 6.23 38.00 0.23
N ASN A 46 5.25 38.83 -0.16
CA ASN A 46 3.85 38.56 0.14
C ASN A 46 3.36 37.28 -0.56
N LEU A 47 3.66 37.12 -1.85
CA LEU A 47 3.34 35.92 -2.63
C LEU A 47 4.01 34.67 -2.04
N ALA A 48 5.30 34.74 -1.70
CA ALA A 48 6.03 33.65 -1.06
C ALA A 48 5.41 33.25 0.28
N ASN A 49 5.00 34.22 1.09
CA ASN A 49 4.27 33.94 2.32
C ASN A 49 2.95 33.20 2.06
N VAL A 50 2.26 33.48 0.95
CA VAL A 50 1.04 32.76 0.56
C VAL A 50 1.37 31.32 0.18
N LEU A 51 2.39 31.12 -0.66
CA LEU A 51 2.86 29.79 -1.08
C LEU A 51 3.34 28.94 0.10
N HIS A 52 4.13 29.53 1.00
CA HIS A 52 4.62 28.87 2.20
C HIS A 52 3.49 28.38 3.11
N ARG A 53 2.45 29.21 3.30
CA ARG A 53 1.25 28.79 4.04
C ARG A 53 0.43 27.72 3.33
N ALA A 54 0.51 27.65 2.00
CA ALA A 54 -0.10 26.61 1.19
C ALA A 54 0.76 25.33 1.09
N HIS A 55 1.81 25.21 1.92
CA HIS A 55 2.77 24.09 1.93
C HIS A 55 3.65 23.93 0.68
N PHE A 56 3.67 24.93 -0.21
CA PHE A 56 4.61 25.01 -1.33
C PHE A 56 5.88 25.75 -0.89
N SER A 57 6.55 25.26 0.15
CA SER A 57 7.71 25.92 0.77
C SER A 57 8.94 25.97 -0.16
N ALA A 58 9.15 24.96 -1.02
CA ALA A 58 10.26 24.95 -1.98
C ALA A 58 10.08 26.06 -3.03
N ASP A 59 8.90 26.16 -3.64
CA ASP A 59 8.58 27.22 -4.60
C ASP A 59 8.62 28.60 -3.93
N ALA A 60 8.15 28.70 -2.69
CA ALA A 60 8.24 29.92 -1.90
C ALA A 60 9.70 30.36 -1.71
N ALA A 61 10.64 29.43 -1.47
CA ALA A 61 12.06 29.76 -1.34
C ALA A 61 12.61 30.40 -2.62
N VAL A 62 12.26 29.85 -3.80
CA VAL A 62 12.66 30.41 -5.11
C VAL A 62 12.14 31.83 -5.27
N VAL A 63 10.87 32.08 -4.92
CA VAL A 63 10.26 33.41 -5.01
C VAL A 63 10.93 34.42 -4.07
N VAL A 64 11.35 34.00 -2.86
CA VAL A 64 12.07 34.88 -1.93
C VAL A 64 13.50 35.15 -2.39
N HIS A 65 14.19 34.18 -2.98
CA HIS A 65 15.50 34.40 -3.60
C HIS A 65 15.42 35.45 -4.72
N ALA A 66 14.41 35.36 -5.58
CA ALA A 66 14.15 36.39 -6.58
C ALA A 66 13.85 37.78 -5.96
N ALA A 67 13.29 37.83 -4.74
CA ALA A 67 13.07 39.10 -4.03
C ALA A 67 14.37 39.68 -3.44
N LEU A 68 15.33 38.81 -3.06
CA LEU A 68 16.64 39.21 -2.56
C LEU A 68 17.53 39.76 -3.67
N ASP A 69 17.40 39.25 -4.90
CA ASP A 69 18.11 39.79 -6.07
C ASP A 69 17.75 41.27 -6.34
N ASP A 70 16.52 41.68 -6.02
CA ASP A 70 16.03 43.05 -6.21
C ASP A 70 16.39 43.99 -5.04
N SER A 71 16.34 43.50 -3.78
CA SER A 71 16.68 44.32 -2.60
C SER A 71 17.00 43.52 -1.34
N ASP A 72 17.99 44.00 -0.58
CA ASP A 72 18.40 43.45 0.72
C ASP A 72 17.50 43.92 1.87
N PHE A 73 16.21 43.57 1.81
CA PHE A 73 15.27 43.88 2.88
C PHE A 73 15.25 42.79 3.96
N PHE A 74 15.38 43.18 5.24
CA PHE A 74 15.48 42.23 6.35
C PHE A 74 14.29 41.26 6.46
N THR A 75 13.10 41.65 5.97
CA THR A 75 11.93 40.77 6.00
C THR A 75 12.08 39.62 5.00
N SER A 76 12.76 39.81 3.88
CA SER A 76 13.06 38.76 2.90
C SER A 76 13.90 37.67 3.56
N TYR A 77 15.03 38.02 4.20
CA TYR A 77 15.86 37.08 4.97
C TYR A 77 15.08 36.41 6.11
N TYR A 78 14.25 37.16 6.84
CA TYR A 78 13.41 36.57 7.89
C TYR A 78 12.38 35.57 7.32
N THR A 79 11.74 35.85 6.19
CA THR A 79 10.81 34.91 5.54
C THR A 79 11.52 33.69 4.99
N LEU A 80 12.71 33.86 4.39
CA LEU A 80 13.55 32.77 3.91
C LEU A 80 14.00 31.86 5.06
N GLY A 81 14.38 32.44 6.21
CA GLY A 81 14.74 31.69 7.41
C GLY A 81 13.59 30.82 7.93
N ASN A 82 12.35 31.31 7.89
CA ASN A 82 11.17 30.52 8.26
C ASN A 82 10.89 29.40 7.25
N ILE A 83 11.10 29.65 5.95
CA ILE A 83 10.91 28.66 4.89
C ILE A 83 11.93 27.53 5.03
N TYR A 84 13.21 27.85 5.21
CA TYR A 84 14.27 26.84 5.40
C TYR A 84 14.08 26.03 6.68
N ALA A 85 13.56 26.63 7.76
CA ALA A 85 13.23 25.90 8.97
C ALA A 85 12.16 24.82 8.71
N MET A 86 11.17 25.11 7.86
CA MET A 86 10.15 24.14 7.46
C MET A 86 10.65 23.08 6.48
N LEU A 87 11.68 23.39 5.68
CA LEU A 87 12.34 22.43 4.77
C LEU A 87 13.32 21.50 5.49
N GLY A 88 13.63 21.75 6.77
CA GLY A 88 14.61 20.98 7.54
C GLY A 88 16.07 21.44 7.37
N GLU A 89 16.31 22.47 6.57
CA GLU A 89 17.64 23.04 6.35
C GLU A 89 18.00 24.05 7.46
N TYR A 90 18.23 23.56 8.67
CA TYR A 90 18.42 24.41 9.85
C TYR A 90 19.65 25.31 9.78
N ASN A 91 20.74 24.87 9.15
CA ASN A 91 21.96 25.68 9.02
C ASN A 91 21.72 26.92 8.15
N HIS A 92 21.07 26.76 7.00
CA HIS A 92 20.69 27.87 6.13
C HIS A 92 19.67 28.79 6.81
N SER A 93 18.72 28.22 7.55
CA SER A 93 17.75 28.98 8.33
C SER A 93 18.42 29.91 9.35
N VAL A 94 19.40 29.38 10.11
CA VAL A 94 20.17 30.14 11.10
C VAL A 94 20.96 31.27 10.46
N LEU A 95 21.63 31.02 9.34
CA LEU A 95 22.35 32.05 8.56
C LEU A 95 21.41 33.18 8.11
N CYS A 96 20.23 32.83 7.59
CA CYS A 96 19.22 33.82 7.17
C CYS A 96 18.74 34.69 8.34
N TYR A 97 18.52 34.09 9.53
CA TYR A 97 18.17 34.87 10.71
C TYR A 97 19.32 35.79 11.17
N ASP A 98 20.57 35.35 11.02
CA ASP A 98 21.73 36.19 11.34
C ASP A 98 21.85 37.39 10.41
N HIS A 99 21.65 37.21 9.11
CA HIS A 99 21.57 38.33 8.17
C HIS A 99 20.41 39.29 8.48
N ALA A 100 19.23 38.76 8.84
CA ALA A 100 18.10 39.59 9.26
C ALA A 100 18.39 40.40 10.53
N LEU A 101 19.14 39.82 11.49
CA LEU A 101 19.54 40.49 12.73
C LEU A 101 20.68 41.50 12.53
N GLN A 102 21.57 41.26 11.56
CA GLN A 102 22.57 42.25 11.14
C GLN A 102 21.90 43.48 10.53
N ALA A 103 20.89 43.28 9.68
CA ALA A 103 20.14 44.38 9.07
C ALA A 103 19.27 45.15 10.08
N LYS A 104 18.64 44.44 11.05
CA LYS A 104 17.85 45.06 12.12
C LYS A 104 18.21 44.48 13.49
N PRO A 105 19.19 45.06 14.20
CA PRO A 105 19.51 44.63 15.56
C PRO A 105 18.32 44.91 16.49
N GLY A 106 17.95 43.93 17.32
CA GLY A 106 16.81 44.03 18.24
C GLY A 106 15.48 43.49 17.69
N PHE A 107 15.47 42.80 16.55
CA PHE A 107 14.27 42.14 16.05
C PHE A 107 13.95 40.85 16.84
N GLU A 108 13.16 40.98 17.91
CA GLU A 108 12.84 39.89 18.84
C GLU A 108 12.28 38.63 18.17
N GLN A 109 11.44 38.78 17.14
CA GLN A 109 10.80 37.66 16.46
C GLN A 109 11.84 36.76 15.78
N ALA A 110 12.87 37.33 15.14
CA ALA A 110 13.96 36.55 14.56
C ALA A 110 14.79 35.84 15.63
N ILE A 111 15.07 36.47 16.77
CA ILE A 111 15.83 35.84 17.87
C ILE A 111 15.05 34.63 18.41
N LYS A 112 13.75 34.79 18.66
CA LYS A 112 12.87 33.71 19.16
C LYS A 112 12.80 32.55 18.16
N ARG A 113 12.61 32.86 16.86
CA ARG A 113 12.56 31.84 15.79
C ARG A 113 13.90 31.13 15.59
N LYS A 114 15.01 31.86 15.59
CA LYS A 114 16.37 31.29 15.54
C LYS A 114 16.62 30.32 16.69
N HIS A 115 16.24 30.71 17.91
CA HIS A 115 16.37 29.83 19.08
C HIS A 115 15.52 28.57 18.97
N ALA A 116 14.27 28.69 18.48
CA ALA A 116 13.40 27.54 18.23
C ALA A 116 14.01 26.57 17.21
N VAL A 117 14.58 27.08 16.11
CA VAL A 117 15.26 26.26 15.10
C VAL A 117 16.46 25.52 15.67
N LEU A 118 17.30 26.20 16.46
CA LEU A 118 18.44 25.55 17.13
C LEU A 118 18.01 24.48 18.14
N CYS A 119 16.89 24.70 18.84
CA CYS A 119 16.31 23.72 19.75
C CYS A 119 15.85 22.47 18.97
N GLN A 120 15.11 22.68 17.87
CA GLN A 120 14.62 21.62 17.02
C GLN A 120 15.76 20.80 16.39
N GLN A 121 16.81 21.46 15.90
CA GLN A 121 18.01 20.81 15.37
C GLN A 121 18.68 19.91 16.42
N LYS A 122 18.84 20.39 17.66
CA LYS A 122 19.43 19.59 18.75
C LYS A 122 18.55 18.41 19.16
N LEU A 123 17.23 18.59 19.15
CA LEU A 123 16.28 17.54 19.46
C LEU A 123 16.36 16.42 18.41
N GLU A 124 16.34 16.78 17.14
CA GLU A 124 16.43 15.84 16.02
C GLU A 124 17.73 15.03 16.07
N GLN A 125 18.87 15.69 16.31
CA GLN A 125 20.15 15.00 16.51
C GLN A 125 20.13 13.98 17.65
N LYS A 126 19.48 14.31 18.77
CA LYS A 126 19.34 13.39 19.91
C LYS A 126 18.42 12.21 19.59
N LEU A 127 17.31 12.46 18.90
CA LEU A 127 16.38 11.42 18.47
C LEU A 127 17.04 10.46 17.48
N GLU A 128 17.80 10.98 16.51
CA GLU A 128 18.58 10.14 15.59
C GLU A 128 19.60 9.27 16.32
N ALA A 129 20.32 9.83 17.30
CA ALA A 129 21.29 9.08 18.08
C ALA A 129 20.62 7.94 18.88
N GLN A 130 19.47 8.22 19.52
CA GLN A 130 18.68 7.20 20.21
C GLN A 130 18.16 6.13 19.23
N HIS A 131 17.66 6.53 18.06
CA HIS A 131 17.18 5.61 17.04
C HIS A 131 18.30 4.67 16.56
N ARG A 132 19.50 5.20 16.28
CA ARG A 132 20.67 4.39 15.91
C ARG A 132 21.09 3.44 17.03
N SER A 133 21.03 3.88 18.29
CA SER A 133 21.32 3.03 19.45
C SER A 133 20.32 1.88 19.56
N LEU A 134 19.03 2.17 19.42
CA LEU A 134 17.97 1.16 19.51
C LEU A 134 18.05 0.14 18.36
N GLN A 135 18.36 0.60 17.14
CA GLN A 135 18.63 -0.29 16.01
C GLN A 135 19.80 -1.24 16.28
N ARG A 136 20.88 -0.78 16.92
CA ARG A 136 22.00 -1.66 17.33
C ARG A 136 21.56 -2.72 18.33
N THR A 137 20.86 -2.32 19.40
CA THR A 137 20.36 -3.28 20.40
C THR A 137 19.38 -4.29 19.81
N LEU A 138 18.56 -3.88 18.83
CA LEU A 138 17.63 -4.76 18.15
C LEU A 138 18.36 -5.77 17.24
N ASN A 139 19.45 -5.35 16.60
CA ASN A 139 20.31 -6.25 15.82
C ASN A 139 21.05 -7.25 16.72
N GLU A 140 21.59 -6.79 17.85
CA GLU A 140 22.22 -7.65 18.87
C GLU A 140 21.23 -8.68 19.43
N LEU A 141 19.99 -8.26 19.72
CA LEU A 141 18.96 -9.15 20.22
C LEU A 141 18.54 -10.20 19.18
N LYS A 142 18.44 -9.82 17.90
CA LYS A 142 18.21 -10.77 16.80
C LYS A 142 19.34 -11.78 16.67
N GLU A 143 20.59 -11.34 16.84
CA GLU A 143 21.74 -12.24 16.79
C GLU A 143 21.74 -13.20 17.97
N TYR A 144 21.44 -12.71 19.18
CA TYR A 144 21.28 -13.55 20.36
C TYR A 144 20.16 -14.59 20.19
N GLN A 145 19.02 -14.20 19.61
CA GLN A 145 17.93 -15.14 19.30
C GLN A 145 18.38 -16.25 18.35
N LYS A 146 19.12 -15.93 17.28
CA LYS A 146 19.66 -16.95 16.37
C LYS A 146 20.62 -17.90 17.06
N GLN A 147 21.49 -17.38 17.93
CA GLN A 147 22.42 -18.21 18.71
C GLN A 147 21.67 -19.12 19.68
N HIS A 148 20.63 -18.61 20.32
CA HIS A 148 19.77 -19.38 21.20
C HIS A 148 19.03 -20.51 20.44
N ASP A 149 18.44 -20.21 19.28
CA ASP A 149 17.81 -21.21 18.42
C ASP A 149 18.80 -22.27 17.95
N HIS A 150 20.03 -21.87 17.62
CA HIS A 150 21.10 -22.80 17.26
C HIS A 150 21.47 -23.73 18.42
N TYR A 151 21.60 -23.18 19.63
CA TYR A 151 21.88 -23.96 20.84
C TYR A 151 20.75 -24.97 21.13
N LEU A 152 19.49 -24.55 21.07
CA LEU A 152 18.33 -25.43 21.27
C LEU A 152 18.32 -26.58 20.27
N ARG A 153 18.61 -26.32 18.98
CA ARG A 153 18.73 -27.38 17.97
C ARG A 153 19.84 -28.37 18.28
N GLN A 154 21.01 -27.89 18.73
CA GLN A 154 22.11 -28.79 19.13
C GLN A 154 21.70 -29.65 20.33
N GLN A 155 21.00 -29.08 21.31
CA GLN A 155 20.52 -29.81 22.48
C GLN A 155 19.51 -30.90 22.08
N GLU A 156 18.54 -30.60 21.22
CA GLU A 156 17.58 -31.60 20.72
C GLU A 156 18.28 -32.75 19.99
N ILE A 157 19.32 -32.46 19.20
CA ILE A 157 20.11 -33.49 18.50
C ILE A 157 20.85 -34.40 19.51
N LEU A 158 21.44 -33.81 20.56
CA LEU A 158 22.12 -34.57 21.61
C LEU A 158 21.14 -35.45 22.40
N GLU A 159 19.97 -34.92 22.74
CA GLU A 159 18.91 -35.68 23.43
C GLU A 159 18.42 -36.85 22.58
N LYS A 160 18.22 -36.66 21.26
CA LYS A 160 17.88 -37.75 20.33
C LYS A 160 18.96 -38.84 20.30
N HIS A 161 20.24 -38.47 20.22
CA HIS A 161 21.32 -39.47 20.26
C HIS A 161 21.37 -40.22 21.59
N LYS A 162 21.11 -39.54 22.72
CA LYS A 162 21.04 -40.19 24.03
C LYS A 162 19.87 -41.18 24.11
N LEU A 163 18.68 -40.81 23.62
CA LEU A 163 17.52 -41.70 23.57
C LEU A 163 17.79 -42.96 22.74
N ILE A 164 18.46 -42.82 21.59
CA ILE A 164 18.86 -43.95 20.74
C ILE A 164 19.82 -44.89 21.50
N GLN A 165 20.78 -44.34 22.24
CA GLN A 165 21.71 -45.14 23.06
C GLN A 165 21.00 -45.84 24.21
N GLU A 166 20.08 -45.16 24.91
CA GLU A 166 19.28 -45.75 26.00
C GLU A 166 18.39 -46.90 25.49
N GLU A 167 17.74 -46.74 24.33
CA GLU A 167 16.98 -47.82 23.69
C GLU A 167 17.87 -49.01 23.31
N GLN A 168 19.07 -48.78 22.78
CA GLN A 168 20.02 -49.85 22.46
C GLN A 168 20.48 -50.61 23.71
N ILE A 169 20.78 -49.90 24.80
CA ILE A 169 21.15 -50.53 26.08
C ILE A 169 19.97 -51.35 26.62
N LEU A 170 18.75 -50.81 26.58
CA LEU A 170 17.56 -51.52 27.04
C LEU A 170 17.31 -52.79 26.21
N ARG A 171 17.47 -52.74 24.88
CA ARG A 171 17.38 -53.91 24.00
C ARG A 171 18.40 -54.98 24.38
N ASN A 172 19.65 -54.58 24.63
CA ASN A 172 20.70 -55.51 25.05
C ASN A 172 20.37 -56.15 26.41
N ILE A 173 19.87 -55.38 27.38
CA ILE A 173 19.44 -55.91 28.69
C ILE A 173 18.28 -56.90 28.52
N ILE A 174 17.26 -56.57 27.71
CA ILE A 174 16.13 -57.47 27.44
C ILE A 174 16.64 -58.78 26.81
N HIS A 175 17.51 -58.69 25.81
CA HIS A 175 18.12 -59.86 25.17
C HIS A 175 18.87 -60.72 26.18
N GLU A 176 19.80 -60.14 26.95
CA GLU A 176 20.59 -60.89 27.95
C GLU A 176 19.74 -61.50 29.06
N THR A 177 18.74 -60.76 29.57
CA THR A 177 17.82 -61.29 30.59
C THR A 177 16.95 -62.41 30.06
N GLN A 178 16.56 -62.37 28.78
CA GLN A 178 15.81 -63.44 28.13
C GLN A 178 16.69 -64.67 27.91
N MET A 179 17.92 -64.50 27.41
CA MET A 179 18.89 -65.59 27.28
C MET A 179 19.18 -66.25 28.62
N ALA A 180 19.31 -65.48 29.69
CA ALA A 180 19.48 -66.01 31.05
C ALA A 180 18.24 -66.79 31.54
N LYS A 181 17.03 -66.32 31.24
CA LYS A 181 15.78 -67.04 31.55
C LYS A 181 15.68 -68.36 30.78
N GLU A 182 16.01 -68.35 29.49
CA GLU A 182 16.01 -69.55 28.64
C GLU A 182 17.05 -70.56 29.10
N ALA A 183 18.25 -70.11 29.50
CA ALA A 183 19.29 -70.95 30.07
C ALA A 183 18.91 -71.54 31.44
N GLN A 184 18.22 -70.78 32.30
CA GLN A 184 17.79 -71.25 33.62
C GLN A 184 16.57 -72.17 33.57
N LEU A 185 15.61 -71.92 32.67
CA LEU A 185 14.38 -72.70 32.56
C LEU A 185 14.53 -73.91 31.63
N GLY A 186 15.52 -73.91 30.72
CA GLY A 186 15.65 -74.90 29.65
C GLY A 186 14.43 -74.91 28.72
N ASN A 187 14.59 -75.40 27.48
CA ASN A 187 13.46 -75.57 26.55
C ASN A 187 12.47 -76.65 27.05
N HIS A 188 11.65 -76.32 28.04
CA HIS A 188 10.59 -77.19 28.54
C HIS A 188 9.24 -76.56 28.23
N GLN A 189 8.66 -76.89 27.08
CA GLN A 189 7.24 -76.67 26.82
C GLN A 189 6.43 -77.49 27.84
N ILE A 190 5.62 -76.83 28.66
CA ILE A 190 4.71 -77.50 29.60
C ILE A 190 3.52 -78.06 28.80
N CYS A 191 3.61 -79.33 28.41
CA CYS A 191 2.49 -80.07 27.81
C CYS A 191 1.47 -80.46 28.89
N ARG A 192 0.23 -79.97 28.79
CA ARG A 192 -0.88 -80.51 29.59
C ARG A 192 -1.52 -81.69 28.86
N LEU A 193 -1.53 -82.84 29.54
CA LEU A 193 -2.20 -84.06 29.11
C LEU A 193 -3.71 -83.85 29.06
N VAL A 194 -4.33 -84.05 27.90
CA VAL A 194 -5.76 -84.36 27.79
C VAL A 194 -5.87 -85.77 27.18
N ASN A 195 -6.05 -86.73 28.08
CA ASN A 195 -6.51 -88.12 27.92
C ASN A 195 -6.17 -88.91 26.63
N GLN A 196 -5.25 -89.86 26.81
CA GLN A 196 -5.17 -91.24 26.28
C GLN A 196 -5.72 -91.53 24.87
N GLN A 197 -4.84 -91.50 23.86
CA GLN A 197 -4.31 -92.69 23.14
C GLN A 197 -3.19 -92.24 22.17
N HIS A 198 -2.16 -93.07 22.04
CA HIS A 198 -0.77 -92.71 21.75
C HIS A 198 -0.46 -92.05 20.38
N SER A 199 0.34 -90.98 20.40
CA SER A 199 1.74 -90.98 19.91
C SER A 199 2.45 -89.67 20.30
N LEU A 200 3.61 -89.79 20.96
CA LEU A 200 4.51 -88.67 21.24
C LEU A 200 5.29 -88.35 19.97
N HIS A 201 5.02 -87.18 19.38
CA HIS A 201 5.86 -86.61 18.35
C HIS A 201 6.04 -85.11 18.61
N CYS A 202 7.07 -84.74 19.37
CA CYS A 202 7.60 -83.38 19.33
C CYS A 202 8.46 -83.27 18.08
N GLN A 203 7.84 -82.86 16.97
CA GLN A 203 8.57 -82.48 15.78
C GLN A 203 8.98 -81.01 15.91
N TRP A 204 10.30 -80.85 16.08
CA TRP A 204 11.10 -79.65 15.81
C TRP A 204 10.88 -78.40 16.68
N ASP A 205 11.95 -78.01 17.37
CA ASP A 205 12.27 -76.64 17.72
C ASP A 205 12.09 -75.75 16.49
N GLN A 206 11.04 -74.93 16.45
CA GLN A 206 11.03 -73.75 15.60
C GLN A 206 11.43 -72.55 16.45
N PRO A 207 12.50 -71.82 16.07
CA PRO A 207 12.86 -70.60 16.77
C PRO A 207 11.72 -69.60 16.56
N VAL A 208 11.18 -69.07 17.66
CA VAL A 208 10.15 -68.04 17.62
C VAL A 208 10.79 -66.77 17.07
N ARG A 209 10.63 -66.52 15.77
CA ARG A 209 10.93 -65.20 15.17
C ARG A 209 9.77 -64.28 15.47
N TYR A 210 10.03 -63.24 16.26
CA TYR A 210 9.13 -62.10 16.33
C TYR A 210 9.47 -61.11 15.20
N HIS A 211 8.48 -60.85 14.35
CA HIS A 211 8.53 -59.73 13.41
C HIS A 211 8.41 -58.42 14.18
N ARG A 212 9.29 -57.48 13.80
CA ARG A 212 9.35 -56.09 14.26
C ARG A 212 7.95 -55.46 14.12
N GLY A 213 7.45 -54.84 15.18
CA GLY A 213 6.30 -53.94 15.08
C GLY A 213 6.63 -52.82 14.09
N ASP A 214 5.77 -52.69 13.09
CA ASP A 214 5.82 -51.65 12.06
C ASP A 214 5.66 -50.27 12.68
N ILE A 215 6.70 -49.43 12.56
CA ILE A 215 6.56 -48.06 12.06
C ILE A 215 7.85 -47.74 11.28
N PHE A 216 7.81 -47.91 9.97
CA PHE A 216 8.61 -47.14 9.03
C PHE A 216 7.77 -46.93 7.77
N GLU A 217 7.29 -45.70 7.59
CA GLU A 217 6.92 -45.22 6.26
C GLU A 217 8.16 -45.25 5.37
N ASN A 218 7.95 -45.75 4.17
CA ASN A 218 8.96 -45.89 3.12
C ASN A 218 9.71 -44.58 2.90
N VAL A 219 11.01 -44.58 3.20
CA VAL A 219 11.97 -43.68 2.55
C VAL A 219 12.83 -44.57 1.66
N ASP A 220 12.31 -44.81 0.46
CA ASP A 220 13.09 -45.40 -0.63
C ASP A 220 14.02 -44.31 -1.18
N TYR A 221 15.22 -44.28 -0.59
CA TYR A 221 16.42 -43.57 -1.02
C TYR A 221 16.52 -42.05 -0.73
N VAL A 222 17.67 -41.67 -0.16
CA VAL A 222 18.17 -40.30 -0.05
C VAL A 222 19.51 -40.27 -0.79
N GLN A 223 19.56 -39.54 -1.91
CA GLN A 223 20.79 -39.22 -2.61
C GLN A 223 21.49 -38.07 -1.91
N PHE A 224 22.78 -38.24 -1.62
CA PHE A 224 23.68 -37.13 -1.30
C PHE A 224 24.72 -37.00 -2.41
N GLY A 225 24.86 -35.77 -2.94
CA GLY A 225 25.81 -35.36 -3.98
C GLY A 225 25.23 -35.48 -5.39
N GLU A 226 25.36 -34.54 -6.30
CA GLU A 226 26.11 -33.29 -6.40
C GLU A 226 25.32 -32.38 -7.36
N ASP A 227 25.31 -31.07 -7.12
CA ASP A 227 25.34 -30.08 -8.20
C ASP A 227 25.67 -28.71 -7.61
N SER A 228 26.93 -28.37 -7.77
CA SER A 228 27.46 -27.03 -7.70
C SER A 228 26.71 -26.10 -8.65
N SER A 229 26.00 -25.11 -8.10
CA SER A 229 25.75 -23.87 -8.82
C SER A 229 26.70 -22.80 -8.29
N THR A 230 27.69 -22.53 -9.12
CA THR A 230 28.62 -21.41 -9.08
C THR A 230 27.89 -20.11 -8.78
N SER A 231 28.25 -19.49 -7.65
CA SER A 231 27.98 -18.08 -7.40
C SER A 231 28.77 -17.23 -8.41
N SER A 232 28.10 -16.64 -9.39
CA SER A 232 28.66 -15.51 -10.12
C SER A 232 28.60 -14.28 -9.22
N MET A 233 29.73 -14.03 -8.54
CA MET A 233 30.04 -12.74 -7.97
C MET A 233 30.33 -11.80 -9.15
N MET A 234 29.31 -11.10 -9.63
CA MET A 234 29.49 -9.99 -10.57
C MET A 234 29.67 -8.71 -9.76
N SER A 235 30.81 -8.11 -10.01
CA SER A 235 31.33 -6.86 -9.48
C SER A 235 30.38 -5.68 -9.66
N VAL A 236 30.25 -4.90 -8.59
CA VAL A 236 29.79 -3.51 -8.64
C VAL A 236 30.85 -2.72 -9.42
N ASN A 237 30.65 -2.54 -10.72
CA ASN A 237 31.36 -1.53 -11.49
C ASN A 237 30.56 -0.23 -11.44
N PHE A 238 31.06 0.67 -10.62
CA PHE A 238 30.81 2.10 -10.71
C PHE A 238 31.54 2.60 -11.96
N GLU A 239 30.82 2.81 -13.07
CA GLU A 239 31.33 3.62 -14.18
C GLU A 239 30.39 4.78 -14.46
N PHE A 240 30.92 5.95 -14.11
CA PHE A 240 30.43 7.26 -14.45
C PHE A 240 30.71 7.49 -15.94
N GLN A 241 29.68 7.68 -16.75
CA GLN A 241 29.86 8.29 -18.08
C GLN A 241 28.98 9.54 -18.18
N ALA A 242 29.67 10.66 -17.98
CA ALA A 242 29.30 11.97 -18.46
C ALA A 242 29.58 12.09 -19.97
N ASN A 243 28.92 13.08 -20.58
CA ASN A 243 29.03 13.59 -21.94
C ASN A 243 28.12 12.87 -22.95
N GLN A 244 26.96 13.41 -23.33
CA GLN A 244 26.63 14.69 -24.03
C GLN A 244 26.14 14.33 -25.43
N SER A 245 24.93 14.77 -25.78
CA SER A 245 24.68 15.47 -27.05
C SER A 245 23.24 16.00 -27.11
N ASP A 246 23.15 17.32 -26.99
CA ASP A 246 22.41 18.22 -27.87
C ASP A 246 20.96 17.90 -28.27
N ILE A 247 20.03 18.59 -27.60
CA ILE A 247 18.90 19.21 -28.30
C ILE A 247 18.93 20.70 -27.97
N SER A 248 19.47 21.44 -28.94
CA SER A 248 19.34 22.88 -29.07
C SER A 248 17.86 23.24 -29.28
N ASP A 249 17.24 23.92 -28.33
CA ASP A 249 16.06 24.72 -28.63
C ASP A 249 16.34 26.18 -28.32
N LEU A 250 16.18 26.96 -29.39
CA LEU A 250 16.48 28.38 -29.46
C LEU A 250 15.67 29.16 -28.42
N VAL A 251 16.40 29.86 -27.58
CA VAL A 251 15.91 31.03 -26.84
C VAL A 251 15.42 32.06 -27.86
N LYS A 252 14.10 32.13 -28.05
CA LYS A 252 13.43 33.33 -28.56
C LYS A 252 12.83 34.09 -27.37
N SER A 253 13.35 35.29 -27.21
CA SER A 253 13.00 36.34 -26.26
C SER A 253 11.53 36.78 -26.31
N SER A 254 11.06 37.23 -25.13
CA SER A 254 9.92 38.12 -24.81
C SER A 254 8.72 37.43 -24.12
N PRO A 255 8.53 37.62 -22.79
CA PRO A 255 7.30 37.25 -22.12
C PRO A 255 6.31 38.43 -22.24
N VAL A 256 5.35 38.31 -23.15
CA VAL A 256 4.05 38.93 -22.91
C VAL A 256 3.44 38.15 -21.74
N ALA A 257 2.99 38.86 -20.71
CA ALA A 257 2.50 38.29 -19.47
C ALA A 257 1.26 37.43 -19.71
N HIS A 258 1.46 36.12 -19.91
CA HIS A 258 0.41 35.13 -19.86
C HIS A 258 0.24 34.67 -18.41
N SER A 259 -1.02 34.66 -17.96
CA SER A 259 -1.37 34.27 -16.59
C SER A 259 -0.90 32.84 -16.30
N VAL A 260 -0.58 32.58 -15.03
CA VAL A 260 -0.16 31.27 -14.47
C VAL A 260 -1.16 30.13 -14.79
N LEU A 261 -2.35 30.43 -15.33
CA LEU A 261 -3.36 29.46 -15.77
C LEU A 261 -2.86 28.47 -16.84
N TRP A 262 -1.87 28.83 -17.67
CA TRP A 262 -1.38 27.91 -18.72
C TRP A 262 -0.46 26.80 -18.20
N ILE A 263 0.15 26.96 -17.01
CA ILE A 263 0.95 25.90 -16.37
C ILE A 263 0.08 24.68 -16.04
N TRP A 264 -1.24 24.86 -15.91
CA TRP A 264 -2.19 23.80 -15.53
C TRP A 264 -3.16 23.38 -16.65
N GLY A 265 -2.93 23.81 -17.90
CA GLY A 265 -3.61 23.26 -19.08
C GLY A 265 -5.14 23.28 -19.10
N ARG A 266 -5.80 24.22 -18.40
CA ARG A 266 -7.27 24.33 -18.37
C ARG A 266 -7.76 25.76 -18.61
N ASP A 267 -8.83 25.88 -19.41
CA ASP A 267 -9.54 27.13 -19.70
C ASP A 267 -10.10 27.78 -18.43
N SER A 268 -10.24 29.12 -18.44
CA SER A 268 -10.63 29.93 -17.27
C SER A 268 -11.99 29.54 -16.67
N ASP A 269 -12.90 29.02 -17.48
CA ASP A 269 -14.26 28.67 -17.05
C ASP A 269 -14.30 27.32 -16.34
N ALA A 270 -13.48 26.35 -16.78
CA ALA A 270 -13.32 25.05 -16.11
C ALA A 270 -12.63 25.16 -14.74
N TYR A 271 -11.92 26.27 -14.47
CA TYR A 271 -11.26 26.53 -13.18
C TYR A 271 -12.23 27.09 -12.13
N ARG A 272 -13.18 27.97 -12.51
CA ARG A 272 -14.17 28.52 -11.57
C ARG A 272 -15.04 27.42 -10.95
N ASP A 273 -15.47 26.46 -11.74
CA ASP A 273 -16.29 25.34 -11.27
C ASP A 273 -15.52 24.36 -10.36
N LYS A 274 -14.18 24.32 -10.47
CA LYS A 274 -13.30 23.39 -9.70
C LYS A 274 -12.58 24.07 -8.52
N GLN A 275 -12.83 25.35 -8.28
CA GLN A 275 -12.19 26.11 -7.21
C GLN A 275 -12.48 25.53 -5.82
N HIS A 276 -13.70 25.08 -5.59
CA HIS A 276 -14.12 24.41 -4.34
C HIS A 276 -13.47 23.04 -4.12
N ILE A 277 -12.97 22.38 -5.18
CA ILE A 277 -12.31 21.07 -5.11
C ILE A 277 -10.83 21.27 -4.77
N LEU A 278 -10.17 22.26 -5.38
CA LEU A 278 -8.75 22.57 -5.13
C LEU A 278 -8.52 23.25 -3.78
N TRP A 279 -9.46 24.08 -3.34
CA TRP A 279 -9.36 24.90 -2.13
C TRP A 279 -10.63 24.78 -1.27
N PRO A 280 -10.88 23.62 -0.66
CA PRO A 280 -12.11 23.40 0.09
C PRO A 280 -12.11 24.20 1.40
N LYS A 281 -13.28 24.75 1.78
CA LYS A 281 -13.45 25.45 3.05
C LYS A 281 -13.50 24.45 4.20
N ARG A 282 -13.07 24.87 5.39
CA ARG A 282 -13.08 24.04 6.60
C ARG A 282 -14.49 23.52 6.92
N ALA A 283 -15.51 24.37 6.77
CA ALA A 283 -16.91 24.00 7.01
C ALA A 283 -17.37 22.93 6.02
N ASP A 284 -17.17 23.18 4.71
CA ASP A 284 -17.51 22.24 3.65
C ASP A 284 -16.80 20.89 3.84
N CYS A 285 -15.53 20.87 4.25
CA CYS A 285 -14.80 19.64 4.55
C CYS A 285 -15.39 18.89 5.74
N ALA A 286 -15.76 19.59 6.82
CA ALA A 286 -16.34 18.97 8.01
C ALA A 286 -17.75 18.42 7.74
N GLU A 287 -18.51 19.06 6.86
CA GLU A 287 -19.86 18.62 6.46
C GLU A 287 -19.79 17.46 5.45
N SER A 288 -18.97 17.58 4.40
CA SER A 288 -18.88 16.54 3.36
C SER A 288 -18.10 15.30 3.79
N TYR A 289 -17.10 15.48 4.67
CA TYR A 289 -16.24 14.41 5.18
C TYR A 289 -15.99 14.59 6.68
N PRO A 290 -16.94 14.17 7.55
CA PRO A 290 -16.78 14.30 9.00
C PRO A 290 -15.71 13.38 9.58
N ARG A 291 -15.41 12.26 8.90
CA ARG A 291 -14.36 11.30 9.25
C ARG A 291 -13.66 10.81 7.98
N VAL A 292 -12.46 10.25 8.12
CA VAL A 292 -11.86 9.48 7.02
C VAL A 292 -12.76 8.26 6.79
N PRO A 293 -13.31 8.07 5.57
CA PRO A 293 -14.17 6.94 5.27
C PRO A 293 -13.44 5.62 5.51
N VAL A 294 -14.16 4.63 6.04
CA VAL A 294 -13.62 3.27 6.25
C VAL A 294 -13.54 2.58 4.89
N GLY A 295 -12.65 1.59 4.71
CA GLY A 295 -12.40 0.97 3.41
C GLY A 295 -13.65 0.47 2.67
N GLY A 296 -14.67 -0.04 3.38
CA GLY A 296 -15.95 -0.44 2.76
C GLY A 296 -16.84 0.69 2.25
N GLU A 297 -16.60 1.93 2.72
CA GLU A 297 -17.31 3.15 2.26
C GLU A 297 -16.59 3.81 1.07
N LEU A 298 -15.36 3.37 0.74
CA LEU A 298 -14.57 3.93 -0.35
C LEU A 298 -15.02 3.36 -1.70
N PRO A 299 -15.05 4.19 -2.77
CA PRO A 299 -15.45 3.72 -4.08
C PRO A 299 -14.43 2.71 -4.60
N THR A 300 -14.88 1.48 -4.82
CA THR A 300 -14.11 0.43 -5.48
C THR A 300 -14.66 0.22 -6.89
N ILE A 301 -13.96 0.71 -7.90
CA ILE A 301 -14.45 0.72 -9.28
C ILE A 301 -13.42 0.05 -10.18
N HIS A 302 -13.89 -0.79 -11.10
CA HIS A 302 -13.14 -1.14 -12.29
C HIS A 302 -14.11 -1.18 -13.48
N GLU A 303 -13.84 -0.37 -14.49
CA GLU A 303 -14.64 -0.29 -15.70
C GLU A 303 -14.15 -1.30 -16.74
N LEU A 304 -15.08 -2.03 -17.35
CA LEU A 304 -14.95 -2.61 -18.67
C LEU A 304 -16.31 -2.44 -19.35
N ASN A 305 -16.33 -1.82 -20.52
CA ASN A 305 -17.54 -1.67 -21.33
C ASN A 305 -17.89 -3.03 -21.95
N SER A 306 -19.10 -3.50 -21.75
CA SER A 306 -19.66 -4.66 -22.45
C SER A 306 -21.07 -4.32 -22.95
N ASP A 307 -21.32 -4.59 -24.23
CA ASP A 307 -22.56 -4.22 -24.93
C ASP A 307 -23.78 -5.08 -24.52
N ASP A 308 -24.95 -4.45 -24.62
CA ASP A 308 -26.30 -4.89 -24.26
C ASP A 308 -26.75 -6.21 -24.93
N TYR A 309 -27.34 -7.13 -24.16
CA TYR A 309 -28.20 -8.21 -24.69
C TYR A 309 -29.33 -8.60 -23.72
N SER A 310 -30.51 -8.84 -24.27
CA SER A 310 -31.73 -9.24 -23.55
C SER A 310 -32.19 -10.65 -23.93
N SER A 311 -32.59 -11.48 -22.95
CA SER A 311 -33.55 -12.59 -23.14
C SER A 311 -34.08 -13.10 -21.81
N GLU A 312 -35.39 -13.34 -21.74
CA GLU A 312 -36.13 -13.92 -20.62
C GLU A 312 -35.98 -15.45 -20.58
N GLU A 313 -35.69 -16.03 -19.41
CA GLU A 313 -36.18 -17.33 -18.89
C GLU A 313 -35.48 -17.68 -17.54
N GLU A 314 -36.01 -18.71 -16.86
CA GLU A 314 -35.98 -19.04 -15.43
C GLU A 314 -34.71 -18.73 -14.59
N ALA A 315 -34.94 -18.25 -13.36
CA ALA A 315 -33.94 -17.74 -12.42
C ALA A 315 -32.95 -18.82 -11.93
N GLN A 316 -31.72 -18.81 -12.47
CA GLN A 316 -30.58 -19.62 -12.02
C GLN A 316 -29.38 -18.70 -11.71
N THR A 317 -28.62 -18.97 -10.65
CA THR A 317 -27.49 -18.11 -10.24
C THR A 317 -26.15 -18.58 -10.82
N PRO A 318 -25.20 -17.68 -11.14
CA PRO A 318 -23.94 -18.05 -11.80
C PRO A 318 -23.06 -18.88 -10.86
N ASP A 319 -22.84 -20.15 -11.22
CA ASP A 319 -21.94 -21.06 -10.50
C ASP A 319 -20.51 -20.94 -11.03
N CYS A 320 -19.62 -20.46 -10.18
CA CYS A 320 -18.19 -20.31 -10.47
C CYS A 320 -17.33 -21.38 -9.79
N SER A 321 -17.93 -22.42 -9.20
CA SER A 321 -17.20 -23.52 -8.57
C SER A 321 -16.30 -24.26 -9.56
N ILE A 322 -15.13 -24.68 -9.08
CA ILE A 322 -14.00 -25.14 -9.89
C ILE A 322 -14.16 -26.64 -10.19
N THR A 323 -14.24 -27.02 -11.45
CA THR A 323 -14.01 -28.43 -11.89
C THR A 323 -12.62 -28.66 -12.47
N ASP A 324 -11.92 -27.64 -13.00
CA ASP A 324 -10.62 -27.83 -13.66
C ASP A 324 -9.49 -26.97 -13.07
N ILE A 325 -8.55 -27.64 -12.40
CA ILE A 325 -7.42 -27.05 -11.67
C ILE A 325 -6.17 -27.07 -12.56
N ARG A 326 -5.78 -25.92 -13.14
CA ARG A 326 -4.35 -25.66 -13.39
C ARG A 326 -3.77 -24.98 -12.15
N LYS A 327 -2.98 -25.75 -11.39
CA LYS A 327 -2.37 -25.33 -10.13
C LYS A 327 -1.36 -24.20 -10.37
N SER A 328 -1.73 -22.94 -10.15
CA SER A 328 -0.75 -21.97 -9.64
C SER A 328 -0.73 -22.10 -8.11
N GLN A 329 0.37 -22.63 -7.58
CA GLN A 329 0.51 -22.93 -6.14
C GLN A 329 0.51 -21.67 -5.26
N THR A 330 0.86 -20.51 -5.83
CA THR A 330 1.03 -19.25 -5.11
C THR A 330 -0.28 -18.53 -4.82
N LEU A 331 -1.20 -18.46 -5.80
CA LEU A 331 -2.52 -17.85 -5.62
C LEU A 331 -3.45 -18.73 -4.80
N SER A 332 -3.38 -20.06 -4.97
CA SER A 332 -4.19 -21.00 -4.19
C SER A 332 -3.86 -21.01 -2.69
N TYR A 333 -2.62 -20.68 -2.30
CA TYR A 333 -2.22 -20.53 -0.90
C TYR A 333 -2.81 -19.25 -0.28
N LEU A 334 -2.68 -18.11 -0.95
CA LEU A 334 -3.25 -16.84 -0.51
C LEU A 334 -4.77 -16.93 -0.34
N VAL A 335 -5.44 -17.65 -1.23
CA VAL A 335 -6.89 -17.86 -1.19
C VAL A 335 -7.31 -18.70 0.00
N LYS A 336 -6.62 -19.81 0.28
CA LYS A 336 -6.89 -20.62 1.48
C LYS A 336 -6.64 -19.83 2.76
N GLU A 337 -5.62 -18.98 2.76
CA GLU A 337 -5.32 -18.10 3.89
C GLU A 337 -6.39 -17.00 4.06
N LEU A 338 -6.91 -16.46 2.96
CA LEU A 338 -8.01 -15.49 2.94
C LEU A 338 -9.35 -16.14 3.34
N GLU A 339 -9.61 -17.39 2.92
CA GLU A 339 -10.79 -18.16 3.31
C GLU A 339 -10.87 -18.45 4.82
N VAL A 340 -9.70 -18.59 5.48
CA VAL A 340 -9.60 -18.80 6.92
C VAL A 340 -9.71 -17.49 7.71
N ARG A 341 -9.25 -16.36 7.14
CA ARG A 341 -9.23 -15.04 7.80
C ARG A 341 -10.52 -14.23 7.63
N MET A 342 -11.23 -14.44 6.54
CA MET A 342 -12.49 -13.77 6.24
C MET A 342 -13.63 -14.56 6.89
N ASP A 343 -14.50 -13.91 7.67
CA ASP A 343 -15.81 -14.47 8.02
C ASP A 343 -16.72 -14.46 6.78
N LEU A 344 -16.36 -15.26 5.76
CA LEU A 344 -17.02 -15.36 4.44
C LEU A 344 -18.49 -15.80 4.52
N LYS A 345 -18.99 -16.11 5.72
CA LYS A 345 -20.37 -16.51 5.98
C LYS A 345 -21.31 -15.32 6.17
N ALA A 346 -20.78 -14.14 6.50
CA ALA A 346 -21.58 -12.93 6.63
C ALA A 346 -21.85 -12.36 5.23
N LYS A 347 -23.13 -12.28 4.83
CA LYS A 347 -23.51 -11.56 3.61
C LYS A 347 -23.30 -10.07 3.83
N MET A 348 -22.35 -9.48 3.10
CA MET A 348 -22.05 -8.05 3.17
C MET A 348 -22.18 -7.44 1.76
N PRO A 349 -23.36 -6.92 1.38
CA PRO A 349 -23.60 -6.38 0.05
C PRO A 349 -22.81 -5.08 -0.20
N ASP A 350 -22.24 -4.96 -1.40
CA ASP A 350 -21.48 -3.80 -1.83
C ASP A 350 -22.36 -2.88 -2.71
N ASP A 351 -22.82 -1.77 -2.13
CA ASP A 351 -23.70 -0.80 -2.81
C ASP A 351 -23.01 -0.10 -3.99
N HIS A 352 -21.68 0.05 -3.98
CA HIS A 352 -20.93 0.63 -5.09
C HIS A 352 -20.90 -0.35 -6.26
N ALA A 353 -20.61 -1.63 -5.99
CA ALA A 353 -20.69 -2.68 -7.01
C ALA A 353 -22.09 -2.77 -7.63
N ARG A 354 -23.15 -2.66 -6.81
CA ARG A 354 -24.55 -2.63 -7.28
C ARG A 354 -24.80 -1.45 -8.23
N LYS A 355 -24.38 -0.24 -7.86
CA LYS A 355 -24.54 0.95 -8.72
C LYS A 355 -23.83 0.79 -10.06
N ILE A 356 -22.63 0.20 -10.06
CA ILE A 356 -21.86 -0.03 -11.29
C ILE A 356 -22.59 -1.04 -12.19
N LEU A 357 -23.04 -2.17 -11.64
CA LEU A 357 -23.81 -3.16 -12.39
C LEU A 357 -25.07 -2.56 -13.01
N LEU A 358 -25.82 -1.79 -12.22
CA LEU A 358 -27.03 -1.13 -12.71
C LEU A 358 -26.75 -0.01 -13.71
N SER A 359 -25.60 0.65 -13.64
CA SER A 359 -25.23 1.70 -14.61
C SER A 359 -24.87 1.13 -15.99
N ARG A 360 -24.44 -0.13 -16.05
CA ARG A 360 -24.09 -0.83 -17.30
C ARG A 360 -25.31 -1.37 -18.03
N ILE A 361 -26.36 -1.66 -17.28
CA ILE A 361 -27.63 -2.11 -17.83
C ILE A 361 -28.47 -0.85 -18.03
N ASN A 362 -28.66 -0.43 -19.29
CA ASN A 362 -29.33 0.83 -19.65
C ASN A 362 -30.76 1.02 -19.06
N ASN A 363 -31.31 0.02 -18.36
CA ASN A 363 -32.59 0.04 -17.68
C ASN A 363 -32.45 -0.23 -16.16
N TYR A 364 -32.80 0.77 -15.34
CA TYR A 364 -32.85 0.71 -13.88
C TYR A 364 -33.86 -0.31 -13.29
N THR A 365 -34.51 -1.13 -14.12
CA THR A 365 -35.69 -1.94 -13.75
C THR A 365 -35.44 -3.44 -13.74
N ILE A 366 -34.26 -3.92 -14.14
CA ILE A 366 -33.96 -5.36 -14.11
C ILE A 366 -33.67 -5.79 -12.66
N PRO A 367 -34.43 -6.74 -12.07
CA PRO A 367 -34.13 -7.25 -10.74
C PRO A 367 -32.78 -7.99 -10.71
N GLU A 368 -32.09 -7.95 -9.57
CA GLU A 368 -30.76 -8.58 -9.40
C GLU A 368 -30.77 -10.07 -9.81
N GLU A 369 -31.87 -10.77 -9.58
CA GLU A 369 -32.04 -12.19 -9.90
C GLU A 369 -31.98 -12.47 -11.41
N GLU A 370 -32.50 -11.57 -12.24
CA GLU A 370 -32.44 -11.68 -13.71
C GLU A 370 -31.02 -11.41 -14.25
N ILE A 371 -30.25 -10.55 -13.58
CA ILE A 371 -28.82 -10.35 -13.90
C ILE A 371 -28.04 -11.65 -13.59
N GLY A 372 -28.40 -12.33 -12.50
CA GLY A 372 -27.85 -13.63 -12.15
C GLY A 372 -28.11 -14.70 -13.21
N SER A 373 -29.34 -14.83 -13.70
CA SER A 373 -29.69 -15.81 -14.74
C SER A 373 -29.01 -15.52 -16.08
N PHE A 374 -28.92 -14.25 -16.45
CA PHE A 374 -28.17 -13.84 -17.62
C PHE A 374 -26.70 -14.28 -17.54
N LEU A 375 -26.03 -13.99 -16.42
CA LEU A 375 -24.62 -14.36 -16.22
C LEU A 375 -24.43 -15.87 -16.19
N PHE A 376 -25.37 -16.62 -15.60
CA PHE A 376 -25.34 -18.08 -15.61
C PHE A 376 -25.39 -18.64 -17.05
N HIS A 377 -26.29 -18.13 -17.89
CA HIS A 377 -26.36 -18.54 -19.29
C HIS A 377 -25.12 -18.14 -20.08
N ALA A 378 -24.59 -16.93 -19.84
CA ALA A 378 -23.39 -16.42 -20.49
C ALA A 378 -22.13 -17.25 -20.17
N ILE A 379 -22.02 -17.79 -18.93
CA ILE A 379 -20.92 -18.69 -18.54
C ILE A 379 -21.01 -20.02 -19.30
N ASN A 380 -22.22 -20.56 -19.48
CA ASN A 380 -22.44 -21.87 -20.09
C ASN A 380 -22.42 -21.84 -21.63
N LYS A 381 -22.80 -20.72 -22.25
CA LYS A 381 -22.74 -20.47 -23.69
C LYS A 381 -21.99 -19.16 -23.95
N PRO A 382 -20.64 -19.18 -23.93
CA PRO A 382 -19.86 -17.96 -24.01
C PRO A 382 -19.85 -17.40 -25.43
N ASN A 383 -20.45 -16.22 -25.59
CA ASN A 383 -20.33 -15.39 -26.81
C ASN A 383 -19.09 -14.47 -26.75
N ALA A 384 -18.52 -14.30 -25.55
CA ALA A 384 -17.40 -13.44 -25.22
C ALA A 384 -16.32 -14.26 -24.48
N PRO A 385 -15.07 -13.78 -24.34
CA PRO A 385 -14.06 -14.54 -23.60
C PRO A 385 -14.50 -14.75 -22.15
N VAL A 386 -14.45 -16.00 -21.72
CA VAL A 386 -15.02 -16.49 -20.45
C VAL A 386 -14.51 -15.71 -19.23
N TRP A 387 -13.25 -15.26 -19.25
CA TRP A 387 -12.68 -14.49 -18.14
C TRP A 387 -13.37 -13.13 -17.91
N LEU A 388 -13.89 -12.48 -18.97
CA LEU A 388 -14.66 -11.23 -18.84
C LEU A 388 -16.01 -11.49 -18.16
N ILE A 389 -16.71 -12.53 -18.62
CA ILE A 389 -18.02 -12.92 -18.06
C ILE A 389 -17.87 -13.30 -16.58
N LEU A 390 -16.78 -14.00 -16.22
CA LEU A 390 -16.47 -14.33 -14.83
C LEU A 390 -16.08 -13.11 -13.99
N ASN A 391 -15.44 -12.10 -14.59
CA ASN A 391 -15.17 -10.83 -13.91
C ASN A 391 -16.47 -10.09 -13.57
N GLU A 392 -17.43 -10.05 -14.50
CA GLU A 392 -18.77 -9.51 -14.26
C GLU A 392 -19.55 -10.33 -13.24
N ALA A 393 -19.46 -11.66 -13.27
CA ALA A 393 -20.03 -12.53 -12.24
C ALA A 393 -19.43 -12.27 -10.85
N GLY A 394 -18.13 -11.97 -10.78
CA GLY A 394 -17.47 -11.51 -9.56
C GLY A 394 -18.08 -10.21 -9.02
N LEU A 395 -18.34 -9.24 -9.90
CA LEU A 395 -18.99 -7.98 -9.53
C LEU A 395 -20.44 -8.19 -9.05
N TYR A 396 -21.20 -9.06 -9.71
CA TYR A 396 -22.54 -9.47 -9.28
C TYR A 396 -22.55 -10.05 -7.86
N TRP A 397 -21.68 -11.03 -7.58
CA TRP A 397 -21.61 -11.62 -6.25
C TRP A 397 -21.13 -10.65 -5.17
N ARG A 398 -20.34 -9.63 -5.53
CA ARG A 398 -20.00 -8.50 -4.64
C ARG A 398 -21.23 -7.68 -4.29
N ALA A 399 -22.06 -7.33 -5.27
CA ALA A 399 -23.30 -6.59 -5.04
C ALA A 399 -24.30 -7.37 -4.16
N VAL A 400 -24.42 -8.68 -4.39
CA VAL A 400 -25.24 -9.59 -3.56
C VAL A 400 -24.64 -9.81 -2.16
N GLY A 401 -23.32 -9.61 -2.02
CA GLY A 401 -22.59 -9.75 -0.77
C GLY A 401 -22.12 -11.16 -0.44
N ASN A 402 -22.07 -12.05 -1.44
CA ASN A 402 -21.59 -13.42 -1.26
C ASN A 402 -20.11 -13.53 -1.65
N SER A 403 -19.22 -13.38 -0.67
CA SER A 403 -17.77 -13.35 -0.90
C SER A 403 -17.19 -14.66 -1.43
N THR A 404 -17.74 -15.82 -1.06
CA THR A 404 -17.18 -17.12 -1.48
C THR A 404 -17.26 -17.26 -3.01
N PHE A 405 -18.44 -17.00 -3.57
CA PHE A 405 -18.66 -17.04 -5.01
C PHE A 405 -17.96 -15.89 -5.73
N ALA A 406 -17.93 -14.68 -5.15
CA ALA A 406 -17.19 -13.56 -5.73
C ALA A 406 -15.70 -13.88 -5.90
N ILE A 407 -15.08 -14.46 -4.87
CA ILE A 407 -13.68 -14.90 -4.89
C ILE A 407 -13.47 -16.01 -5.92
N ALA A 408 -14.35 -17.01 -5.95
CA ALA A 408 -14.26 -18.12 -6.91
C ALA A 408 -14.35 -17.64 -8.37
N CYS A 409 -15.30 -16.74 -8.68
CA CYS A 409 -15.43 -16.17 -10.02
C CYS A 409 -14.20 -15.35 -10.42
N LEU A 410 -13.69 -14.49 -9.53
CA LEU A 410 -12.51 -13.64 -9.81
C LEU A 410 -11.23 -14.46 -9.96
N GLN A 411 -11.06 -15.55 -9.21
CA GLN A 411 -9.95 -16.47 -9.40
C GLN A 411 -10.00 -17.19 -10.73
N ARG A 412 -11.18 -17.69 -11.10
CA ARG A 412 -11.35 -18.35 -12.39
C ARG A 412 -11.12 -17.37 -13.53
N ALA A 413 -11.56 -16.11 -13.38
CA ALA A 413 -11.25 -15.04 -14.30
C ALA A 413 -9.73 -14.81 -14.40
N LEU A 414 -9.02 -14.69 -13.28
CA LEU A 414 -7.57 -14.50 -13.24
C LEU A 414 -6.80 -15.64 -13.93
N ASN A 415 -7.22 -16.89 -13.72
CA ASN A 415 -6.58 -18.07 -14.30
C ASN A 415 -6.81 -18.18 -15.82
N LEU A 416 -7.93 -17.65 -16.33
CA LEU A 416 -8.29 -17.68 -17.75
C LEU A 416 -7.88 -16.40 -18.50
N ALA A 417 -7.59 -15.33 -17.79
CA ALA A 417 -7.21 -14.04 -18.38
C ALA A 417 -5.80 -14.12 -19.01
N PRO A 418 -5.62 -13.57 -20.23
CA PRO A 418 -4.29 -13.36 -20.80
C PRO A 418 -3.42 -12.50 -19.88
N LEU A 419 -2.11 -12.73 -19.86
CA LEU A 419 -1.16 -12.02 -18.97
C LEU A 419 -1.28 -10.48 -19.03
N GLN A 420 -1.64 -9.93 -20.19
CA GLN A 420 -1.80 -8.49 -20.41
C GLN A 420 -3.03 -7.89 -19.70
N TYR A 421 -4.04 -8.71 -19.39
CA TYR A 421 -5.32 -8.28 -18.80
C TYR A 421 -5.54 -8.89 -17.41
N GLN A 422 -4.49 -9.43 -16.79
CA GLN A 422 -4.56 -9.99 -15.43
C GLN A 422 -4.68 -8.90 -14.36
N ASP A 423 -4.37 -7.65 -14.68
CA ASP A 423 -4.60 -6.48 -13.84
C ASP A 423 -6.09 -6.34 -13.46
N VAL A 424 -7.01 -6.54 -14.40
CA VAL A 424 -8.46 -6.40 -14.17
C VAL A 424 -8.99 -7.29 -13.04
N PRO A 425 -8.86 -8.63 -13.10
CA PRO A 425 -9.32 -9.50 -12.01
C PRO A 425 -8.54 -9.28 -10.71
N LEU A 426 -7.25 -8.90 -10.76
CA LEU A 426 -6.47 -8.58 -9.56
C LEU A 426 -7.01 -7.34 -8.83
N VAL A 427 -7.34 -6.28 -9.56
CA VAL A 427 -7.91 -5.06 -8.99
C VAL A 427 -9.30 -5.33 -8.43
N ASN A 428 -10.14 -6.11 -9.12
CA ASN A 428 -11.45 -6.49 -8.60
C ASN A 428 -11.38 -7.37 -7.35
N LEU A 429 -10.37 -8.23 -7.25
CA LEU A 429 -10.08 -9.01 -6.04
C LEU A 429 -9.61 -8.09 -4.91
N ALA A 430 -8.70 -7.15 -5.18
CA ALA A 430 -8.26 -6.18 -4.19
C ALA A 430 -9.40 -5.28 -3.68
N ASN A 431 -10.27 -4.84 -4.58
CA ASN A 431 -11.47 -4.07 -4.27
C ASN A 431 -12.42 -4.84 -3.33
N LEU A 432 -12.62 -6.13 -3.57
CA LEU A 432 -13.34 -7.01 -2.63
C LEU A 432 -12.62 -7.03 -1.26
N LEU A 433 -11.30 -7.21 -1.21
CA LEU A 433 -10.56 -7.23 0.06
C LEU A 433 -10.64 -5.91 0.83
N ILE A 434 -10.64 -4.76 0.13
CA ILE A 434 -10.84 -3.44 0.73
C ILE A 434 -12.20 -3.38 1.43
N HIS A 435 -13.25 -3.88 0.79
CA HIS A 435 -14.60 -3.92 1.35
C HIS A 435 -14.68 -4.74 2.65
N TYR A 436 -13.93 -5.84 2.73
CA TYR A 436 -13.86 -6.71 3.91
C TYR A 436 -12.81 -6.27 4.96
N GLY A 437 -12.12 -5.14 4.76
CA GLY A 437 -11.18 -4.59 5.73
C GLY A 437 -9.74 -5.12 5.62
N LEU A 438 -9.44 -6.00 4.65
CA LEU A 438 -8.11 -6.58 4.45
C LEU A 438 -7.22 -5.70 3.58
N HIS A 439 -6.97 -4.47 4.05
CA HIS A 439 -6.29 -3.44 3.27
C HIS A 439 -4.83 -3.78 2.92
N LEU A 440 -4.10 -4.48 3.81
CA LEU A 440 -2.71 -4.88 3.54
C LEU A 440 -2.60 -5.85 2.36
N ASP A 441 -3.44 -6.87 2.32
CA ASP A 441 -3.42 -7.84 1.23
C ASP A 441 -3.97 -7.22 -0.08
N ALA A 442 -4.95 -6.32 0.02
CA ALA A 442 -5.39 -5.52 -1.11
C ALA A 442 -4.24 -4.69 -1.72
N THR A 443 -3.42 -4.02 -0.91
CA THR A 443 -2.28 -3.24 -1.44
C THR A 443 -1.28 -4.10 -2.20
N LYS A 444 -0.99 -5.34 -1.75
CA LYS A 444 -0.09 -6.25 -2.45
C LYS A 444 -0.63 -6.61 -3.84
N LEU A 445 -1.93 -6.91 -3.94
CA LEU A 445 -2.58 -7.25 -5.20
C LEU A 445 -2.64 -6.06 -6.16
N LEU A 446 -2.89 -4.85 -5.63
CA LEU A 446 -2.91 -3.63 -6.44
C LEU A 446 -1.51 -3.30 -6.98
N LEU A 447 -0.46 -3.50 -6.18
CA LEU A 447 0.92 -3.35 -6.65
C LEU A 447 1.28 -4.38 -7.74
N GLN A 448 0.77 -5.62 -7.63
CA GLN A 448 0.90 -6.63 -8.68
C GLN A 448 0.15 -6.21 -9.96
N ALA A 449 -1.07 -5.68 -9.83
CA ALA A 449 -1.82 -5.17 -10.98
C ALA A 449 -1.10 -4.00 -11.68
N LEU A 450 -0.54 -3.06 -10.91
CA LEU A 450 0.24 -1.92 -11.44
C LEU A 450 1.53 -2.35 -12.14
N ALA A 451 2.13 -3.47 -11.73
CA ALA A 451 3.31 -4.03 -12.41
C ALA A 451 2.96 -4.58 -13.81
N ILE A 452 1.70 -4.96 -14.03
CA ILE A 452 1.19 -5.41 -15.34
C ILE A 452 0.76 -4.20 -16.16
N ASN A 453 -0.08 -3.34 -15.60
CA ASN A 453 -0.62 -2.17 -16.26
C ASN A 453 -0.57 -0.93 -15.35
N SER A 454 0.31 0.01 -15.70
CA SER A 454 0.48 1.30 -14.99
C SER A 454 -0.24 2.46 -15.68
N SER A 455 -1.01 2.20 -16.74
CA SER A 455 -1.72 3.22 -17.51
C SER A 455 -3.15 3.49 -17.03
N GLU A 456 -3.66 2.66 -16.13
CA GLU A 456 -5.05 2.70 -15.66
C GLU A 456 -5.19 3.54 -14.37
N PRO A 457 -5.93 4.67 -14.39
CA PRO A 457 -6.05 5.57 -13.25
C PRO A 457 -6.90 4.98 -12.11
N LEU A 458 -7.86 4.10 -12.43
CA LEU A 458 -8.73 3.46 -11.44
C LEU A 458 -7.94 2.53 -10.50
N THR A 459 -6.89 1.88 -11.00
CA THR A 459 -5.98 1.07 -10.17
C THR A 459 -5.29 1.91 -9.11
N PHE A 460 -4.82 3.12 -9.48
CA PHE A 460 -4.23 4.07 -8.54
C PHE A 460 -5.25 4.63 -7.55
N LEU A 461 -6.51 4.82 -7.96
CA LEU A 461 -7.60 5.21 -7.06
C LEU A 461 -7.85 4.14 -6.01
N SER A 462 -7.95 2.87 -6.40
CA SER A 462 -8.08 1.74 -5.47
C SER A 462 -6.89 1.63 -4.52
N LEU A 463 -5.66 1.87 -5.00
CA LEU A 463 -4.46 1.90 -4.17
C LEU A 463 -4.49 3.06 -3.16
N GLY A 464 -4.88 4.25 -3.61
CA GLY A 464 -5.09 5.41 -2.76
C GLY A 464 -6.10 5.14 -1.66
N ASN A 465 -7.23 4.50 -2.00
CA ASN A 465 -8.26 4.11 -1.06
C ASN A 465 -7.77 3.07 -0.04
N ALA A 466 -7.01 2.06 -0.48
CA ALA A 466 -6.39 1.09 0.43
C ALA A 466 -5.41 1.77 1.41
N TYR A 467 -4.61 2.73 0.93
CA TYR A 467 -3.71 3.50 1.80
C TYR A 467 -4.44 4.42 2.77
N LEU A 468 -5.53 5.06 2.34
CA LEU A 468 -6.39 5.85 3.24
C LEU A 468 -6.96 4.98 4.36
N ALA A 469 -7.44 3.78 4.03
CA ALA A 469 -7.95 2.84 5.02
C ALA A 469 -6.85 2.35 6.00
N LEU A 470 -5.60 2.25 5.53
CA LEU A 470 -4.41 1.98 6.36
C LEU A 470 -3.89 3.20 7.14
N LYS A 471 -4.51 4.38 6.99
CA LYS A 471 -4.04 5.67 7.53
C LYS A 471 -2.67 6.10 6.97
N ASN A 472 -2.19 5.49 5.90
CA ASN A 472 -0.97 5.89 5.22
C ASN A 472 -1.27 7.02 4.23
N ILE A 473 -1.35 8.24 4.74
CA ILE A 473 -1.82 9.39 3.95
C ILE A 473 -0.79 9.82 2.92
N SER A 474 0.52 9.75 3.22
CA SER A 474 1.56 10.06 2.23
C SER A 474 1.49 9.12 1.02
N GLY A 475 1.35 7.81 1.27
CA GLY A 475 1.19 6.82 0.19
C GLY A 475 -0.09 7.05 -0.61
N ALA A 476 -1.20 7.37 0.06
CA ALA A 476 -2.45 7.71 -0.63
C ALA A 476 -2.27 8.94 -1.54
N LEU A 477 -1.65 10.01 -1.06
CA LEU A 477 -1.40 11.23 -1.84
C LEU A 477 -0.56 10.97 -3.09
N GLU A 478 0.46 10.13 -2.98
CA GLU A 478 1.31 9.75 -4.10
C GLU A 478 0.53 8.96 -5.15
N ALA A 479 -0.26 7.96 -4.73
CA ALA A 479 -1.11 7.18 -5.62
C ALA A 479 -2.11 8.06 -6.38
N PHE A 480 -2.80 8.97 -5.69
CA PHE A 480 -3.74 9.90 -6.33
C PHE A 480 -3.05 10.92 -7.26
N ARG A 481 -1.83 11.38 -6.92
CA ARG A 481 -1.04 12.23 -7.84
C ARG A 481 -0.68 11.49 -9.11
N GLN A 482 -0.32 10.21 -9.00
CA GLN A 482 -0.03 9.37 -10.16
C GLN A 482 -1.30 9.16 -11.02
N ALA A 483 -2.45 8.89 -10.39
CA ALA A 483 -3.74 8.78 -11.09
C ALA A 483 -4.07 10.04 -11.92
N LEU A 484 -3.87 11.23 -11.34
CA LEU A 484 -4.17 12.51 -11.99
C LEU A 484 -3.14 12.92 -13.05
N LYS A 485 -1.95 12.32 -13.05
CA LYS A 485 -0.92 12.55 -14.07
C LYS A 485 -1.24 11.82 -15.38
N LEU A 486 -2.05 10.76 -15.32
CA LEU A 486 -2.46 10.00 -16.48
C LEU A 486 -3.40 10.83 -17.37
N THR A 487 -3.34 10.59 -18.67
CA THR A 487 -4.09 11.35 -19.69
C THR A 487 -5.56 10.95 -19.77
N THR A 488 -5.91 9.77 -19.26
CA THR A 488 -7.26 9.24 -19.17
C THR A 488 -8.06 10.02 -18.12
N LYS A 489 -9.24 10.52 -18.51
CA LYS A 489 -10.11 11.28 -17.60
C LYS A 489 -10.71 10.32 -16.58
N CYS A 490 -10.36 10.51 -15.30
CA CYS A 490 -10.95 9.77 -14.18
C CYS A 490 -11.81 10.71 -13.32
N PRO A 491 -13.15 10.74 -13.52
CA PRO A 491 -14.03 11.63 -12.76
C PRO A 491 -14.06 11.29 -11.26
N GLU A 492 -13.91 10.01 -10.88
CA GLU A 492 -13.88 9.61 -9.48
C GLU A 492 -12.58 9.99 -8.80
N CYS A 493 -11.48 10.05 -9.54
CA CYS A 493 -10.21 10.60 -9.07
C CYS A 493 -10.35 12.11 -8.79
N GLU A 494 -11.08 12.84 -9.64
CA GLU A 494 -11.38 14.26 -9.40
C GLU A 494 -12.28 14.47 -8.16
N ASN A 495 -13.26 13.60 -7.93
CA ASN A 495 -14.10 13.64 -6.72
C ASN A 495 -13.27 13.35 -5.45
N SER A 496 -12.37 12.38 -5.53
CA SER A 496 -11.45 12.02 -4.44
C SER A 496 -10.44 13.13 -4.12
N LEU A 497 -10.18 14.03 -5.08
CA LEU A 497 -9.30 15.20 -4.91
C LEU A 497 -9.80 16.12 -3.78
N LYS A 498 -11.12 16.32 -3.64
CA LYS A 498 -11.67 17.20 -2.60
C LYS A 498 -11.35 16.65 -1.20
N LEU A 499 -11.57 15.34 -0.99
CA LEU A 499 -11.22 14.66 0.27
C LEU A 499 -9.72 14.80 0.58
N ILE A 500 -8.87 14.59 -0.42
CA ILE A 500 -7.42 14.73 -0.31
C ILE A 500 -7.00 16.16 0.09
N ARG A 501 -7.59 17.17 -0.55
CA ARG A 501 -7.30 18.58 -0.23
C ARG A 501 -7.78 18.94 1.17
N CYS A 502 -8.94 18.44 1.59
CA CYS A 502 -9.41 18.59 2.97
C CYS A 502 -8.41 18.02 3.99
N MET A 503 -7.85 16.82 3.73
CA MET A 503 -6.84 16.22 4.61
C MET A 503 -5.51 16.97 4.61
N GLN A 504 -5.08 17.51 3.47
CA GLN A 504 -3.87 18.33 3.36
C GLN A 504 -3.98 19.66 4.10
N PHE A 505 -5.09 20.39 3.93
CA PHE A 505 -5.27 21.72 4.53
C PHE A 505 -5.72 21.66 6.00
N TYR A 506 -6.43 20.62 6.42
CA TYR A 506 -7.00 20.50 7.76
C TYR A 506 -6.67 19.17 8.46
N PRO A 507 -5.37 18.82 8.64
CA PRO A 507 -4.97 17.55 9.23
C PRO A 507 -5.52 17.31 10.65
N PHE A 508 -5.74 18.39 11.41
CA PHE A 508 -6.32 18.35 12.75
C PHE A 508 -7.82 17.99 12.77
N LEU A 509 -8.57 18.26 11.70
CA LEU A 509 -9.98 17.81 11.63
C LEU A 509 -10.08 16.29 11.59
N TYR A 510 -9.08 15.64 11.01
CA TYR A 510 -9.07 14.20 10.74
C TYR A 510 -8.16 13.41 11.70
N ASN A 511 -7.64 14.05 12.76
CA ASN A 511 -6.69 13.46 13.73
C ASN A 511 -5.47 12.78 13.07
N ILE A 512 -4.99 13.34 11.97
CA ILE A 512 -3.88 12.79 11.18
C ILE A 512 -2.54 12.98 11.91
N THR A 513 -2.43 14.05 12.69
CA THR A 513 -1.24 14.37 13.48
C THR A 513 -1.41 13.90 14.92
N SER A 514 -1.24 12.59 15.16
CA SER A 514 -1.03 12.08 16.52
C SER A 514 0.43 12.28 16.93
N SER A 515 0.84 13.54 17.10
CA SER A 515 1.91 13.84 18.05
C SER A 515 1.28 14.63 19.18
N VAL A 516 0.64 13.91 20.10
CA VAL A 516 0.40 14.46 21.44
C VAL A 516 1.79 14.67 22.02
N CYS A 517 2.27 15.91 21.99
CA CYS A 517 3.38 16.32 22.84
C CYS A 517 2.86 16.26 24.27
N SER A 518 3.15 15.17 24.96
CA SER A 518 3.14 15.11 26.43
C SER A 518 4.46 15.60 26.97
#